data_AF-D9XYG4-F1
#
_entry.id   AF-D9XYG4-F1
#
_cell.length_a   1.000
_cell.length_b   1.000
_cell.length_c   1.000
_cell.angle_alpha   90.00
_cell.angle_beta   90.00
_cell.angle_gamma   90.00
#
_symmetry.space_group_name_H-M   'P 1'
#
loop_
_entity.id
_entity.type
_entity.pdbx_description
1 polymer ?
#
loop_
_entity_poly.entity_id
_entity_poly.type
_entity_poly.pdbx_seq_one_letter_code
_entity_poly.pdbx_strand_id
1 'polypeptide(L)'
;MIVLAGVAHRLHLTDPDRRAAMRGLAGPAVAMLACALGGVMSGGVSQRVSDWLDGTGTSVPGPPVLLTWQASVIPPLLVLVLVMCGWLARRAWRIARAERAAVEREYPGETGDPGRTRRIASVRAMAALTDRGPRVLAVTSAATLLLGAGALVGALTTDKTPGDAAQGSWAVVHGAAETAQALGSWMIGLGFILFVTWGRRAYKDASARRTIGILWDVGTFWPRAAHPFAPPCYAERAVPDLTWRIATWTRATGGRLVLSGHSQGSVLAAAAAWQLTPATRRRVALLTYGSPLERLYGRWFPAHFGPDALGSLHREVACWRNLYRSTDPIGGPMRLPGDCGPDVDRPPLKDPLAYGRTDAHPLPAPILGHSDYQADPAFAEERRRLLARLRPEVPAPRHTGEPGGGAPE
;
A
#
# COMPACT_ATOMS: atom_id res chain seq x y z
N MET A 1 14.21 -8.29 17.55
CA MET A 1 13.42 -8.75 16.38
C MET A 1 12.73 -10.09 16.61
N ILE A 2 13.42 -11.13 17.06
CA ILE A 2 12.82 -12.46 17.29
C ILE A 2 11.67 -12.41 18.31
N VAL A 3 11.86 -11.72 19.44
CA VAL A 3 10.79 -11.54 20.45
C VAL A 3 9.57 -10.83 19.87
N LEU A 4 9.76 -9.74 19.12
CA LEU A 4 8.67 -9.03 18.43
C LEU A 4 7.93 -9.93 17.44
N ALA A 5 8.65 -10.76 16.68
CA ALA A 5 8.05 -11.74 15.78
C ALA A 5 7.25 -12.81 16.54
N GLY A 6 7.76 -13.31 17.67
CA GLY A 6 7.05 -14.27 18.52
C GLY A 6 5.77 -13.70 19.12
N VAL A 7 5.79 -12.45 19.60
CA VAL A 7 4.61 -11.74 20.12
C VAL A 7 3.59 -11.52 19.00
N ALA A 8 4.01 -10.99 17.85
CA ALA A 8 3.13 -10.77 16.71
C ALA A 8 2.50 -12.07 16.19
N HIS A 9 3.27 -13.17 16.17
CA HIS A 9 2.76 -14.47 15.79
C HIS A 9 1.71 -14.99 16.78
N ARG A 10 1.96 -14.87 18.10
CA ARG A 10 0.96 -15.26 19.11
C ARG A 10 -0.33 -14.44 19.00
N LEU A 11 -0.22 -13.12 18.83
CA LEU A 11 -1.39 -12.25 18.64
C LEU A 11 -2.19 -12.65 17.39
N HIS A 12 -1.51 -13.00 16.30
CA HIS A 12 -2.19 -13.49 15.10
C HIS A 12 -2.85 -14.86 15.30
N LEU A 13 -2.28 -15.75 16.12
CA LEU A 13 -2.91 -17.03 16.42
C LEU A 13 -4.16 -16.88 17.28
N THR A 14 -4.22 -15.87 18.16
CA THR A 14 -5.40 -15.60 19.00
C THR A 14 -6.54 -14.96 18.21
N ASP A 15 -6.22 -14.14 17.22
CA ASP A 15 -7.20 -13.47 16.35
C ASP A 15 -6.74 -13.47 14.87
N PRO A 16 -6.98 -14.57 14.14
CA PRO A 16 -6.39 -14.78 12.83
C PRO A 16 -7.14 -14.03 11.72
N ASP A 17 -6.63 -12.86 11.34
CA ASP A 17 -7.02 -12.21 10.08
C ASP A 17 -6.25 -12.82 8.88
N ARG A 18 -6.97 -13.54 8.01
CA ARG A 18 -6.41 -14.18 6.79
C ARG A 18 -5.79 -13.18 5.81
N ARG A 19 -6.21 -11.91 5.83
CA ARG A 19 -5.73 -10.85 4.94
C ARG A 19 -4.53 -10.11 5.53
N ALA A 20 -4.27 -10.25 6.84
CA ALA A 20 -3.13 -9.62 7.50
C ALA A 20 -1.82 -9.92 6.76
N ALA A 21 -1.07 -8.85 6.48
CA ALA A 21 0.21 -8.91 5.82
C ALA A 21 1.16 -9.83 6.61
N MET A 22 1.71 -10.83 5.91
CA MET A 22 2.63 -11.80 6.50
C MET A 22 2.08 -12.52 7.73
N ARG A 23 0.76 -12.73 7.84
CA ARG A 23 0.13 -13.37 9.01
C ARG A 23 0.52 -12.68 10.34
N GLY A 24 0.47 -11.35 10.34
CA GLY A 24 0.83 -10.50 11.48
C GLY A 24 2.32 -10.13 11.60
N LEU A 25 3.21 -10.76 10.82
CA LEU A 25 4.66 -10.51 10.92
C LEU A 25 5.16 -9.26 10.19
N ALA A 26 4.26 -8.47 9.59
CA ALA A 26 4.64 -7.29 8.81
C ALA A 26 5.40 -6.25 9.63
N GLY A 27 4.94 -5.92 10.85
CA GLY A 27 5.61 -4.97 11.74
C GLY A 27 7.04 -5.39 12.09
N PRO A 28 7.27 -6.60 12.65
CA PRO A 28 8.62 -7.11 12.91
C PRO A 28 9.51 -7.16 11.66
N ALA A 29 8.95 -7.50 10.50
CA ALA A 29 9.70 -7.57 9.25
C ALA A 29 10.19 -6.19 8.78
N VAL A 30 9.32 -5.17 8.84
CA VAL A 30 9.69 -3.78 8.55
C VAL A 30 10.73 -3.28 9.53
N ALA A 31 10.54 -3.54 10.83
CA ALA A 31 11.50 -3.13 11.86
C ALA A 31 12.88 -3.76 11.65
N MET A 32 12.93 -5.05 11.30
CA MET A 32 14.19 -5.74 11.00
C MET A 32 14.90 -5.12 9.80
N LEU A 33 14.17 -4.89 8.69
CA LEU A 33 14.73 -4.26 7.49
C LEU A 33 15.18 -2.82 7.74
N ALA A 34 14.44 -2.06 8.55
CA ALA A 34 14.81 -0.72 8.96
C ALA A 34 16.11 -0.71 9.77
N CYS A 35 16.26 -1.62 10.75
CA CYS A 35 17.50 -1.77 11.51
C CYS A 35 18.67 -2.21 10.63
N ALA A 36 18.46 -3.16 9.71
CA ALA A 36 19.50 -3.61 8.78
C ALA A 36 19.96 -2.47 7.87
N LEU A 37 19.03 -1.71 7.30
CA LEU A 37 19.34 -0.55 6.48
C LEU A 37 20.08 0.52 7.29
N GLY A 38 19.61 0.82 8.52
CA GLY A 38 20.26 1.76 9.42
C GLY A 38 21.70 1.35 9.73
N GLY A 39 21.93 0.07 10.06
CA GLY A 39 23.26 -0.47 10.34
C GLY A 39 24.21 -0.40 9.14
N VAL A 40 23.73 -0.78 7.94
CA VAL A 40 24.54 -0.69 6.70
C VAL A 40 24.89 0.77 6.40
N MET A 41 23.95 1.70 6.55
CA MET A 41 24.19 3.12 6.28
C MET A 41 25.13 3.75 7.32
N SER A 42 24.93 3.49 8.61
CA SER A 42 25.83 4.00 9.65
C SER A 42 27.23 3.41 9.52
N GLY A 43 27.34 2.09 9.32
CA GLY A 43 28.63 1.42 9.13
C GLY A 43 29.38 1.93 7.91
N GLY A 44 28.68 2.10 6.78
CA GLY A 44 29.25 2.64 5.56
C GLY A 44 29.76 4.08 5.70
N VAL A 45 28.99 4.95 6.38
CA VAL A 45 29.41 6.33 6.65
C VAL A 45 30.62 6.36 7.57
N SER A 46 30.58 5.62 8.68
CA SER A 46 31.70 5.53 9.62
C SER A 46 32.97 5.05 8.93
N GLN A 47 32.88 4.00 8.10
CA GLN A 47 34.01 3.49 7.36
C GLN A 47 34.56 4.51 6.36
N ARG A 48 33.71 5.15 5.56
CA ARG A 48 34.17 6.15 4.58
C ARG A 48 34.81 7.38 5.21
N VAL A 49 34.28 7.82 6.36
CA VAL A 49 34.89 8.92 7.12
C VAL A 49 36.23 8.48 7.70
N SER A 50 36.32 7.24 8.19
CA SER A 50 37.58 6.66 8.67
C SER A 50 38.63 6.60 7.55
N ASP A 51 38.29 6.04 6.39
CA ASP A 51 39.20 5.94 5.23
C ASP A 51 39.68 7.33 4.77
N TRP A 52 38.80 8.32 4.81
CA TRP A 52 39.13 9.70 4.46
C TRP A 52 40.08 10.35 5.48
N LEU A 53 39.87 10.12 6.77
CA LEU A 53 40.74 10.63 7.85
C LEU A 53 42.09 9.91 7.90
N ASP A 54 42.13 8.61 7.58
CA ASP A 54 43.35 7.80 7.63
C ASP A 54 44.31 8.10 6.47
N GLY A 55 43.82 8.68 5.37
CA GLY A 55 44.63 9.20 4.28
C GLY A 55 45.52 8.13 3.61
N THR A 56 46.77 7.99 4.08
CA THR A 56 47.77 7.04 3.56
C THR A 56 47.61 5.60 4.07
N GLY A 57 46.62 5.31 4.93
CA GLY A 57 46.27 3.93 5.29
C GLY A 57 47.14 3.31 6.38
N THR A 58 47.74 4.13 7.26
CA THR A 58 48.77 3.70 8.22
C THR A 58 48.41 3.93 9.68
N SER A 59 47.33 4.64 9.97
CA SER A 59 47.06 5.22 11.30
C SER A 59 45.82 4.65 11.95
N VAL A 60 44.84 4.21 11.15
CA VAL A 60 43.58 3.65 11.62
C VAL A 60 43.50 2.18 11.19
N PRO A 61 43.26 1.24 12.12
CA PRO A 61 42.96 -0.15 11.76
C PRO A 61 41.80 -0.20 10.75
N GLY A 62 41.89 -1.10 9.77
CA GLY A 62 40.85 -1.28 8.75
C GLY A 62 39.46 -1.58 9.32
N PRO A 63 38.43 -1.67 8.46
CA PRO A 63 37.05 -1.81 8.92
C PRO A 63 36.90 -3.00 9.88
N PRO A 64 36.15 -2.84 11.00
CA PRO A 64 35.86 -3.93 11.92
C PRO A 64 35.38 -5.17 11.18
N VAL A 65 35.87 -6.34 11.58
CA VAL A 65 35.54 -7.64 10.96
C VAL A 65 34.03 -7.80 10.76
N LEU A 66 33.23 -7.41 11.77
CA LEU A 66 31.77 -7.44 11.70
C LEU A 66 31.19 -6.62 10.54
N LEU A 67 31.72 -5.42 10.26
CA LEU A 67 31.25 -4.60 9.13
C LEU A 67 31.59 -5.25 7.79
N THR A 68 32.75 -5.90 7.70
CA THR A 68 33.16 -6.64 6.49
C THR A 68 32.24 -7.83 6.23
N TRP A 69 31.86 -8.58 7.27
CA TRP A 69 30.85 -9.64 7.18
C TRP A 69 29.46 -9.12 6.84
N GLN A 70 29.06 -7.95 7.35
CA GLN A 70 27.79 -7.33 6.97
C GLN A 70 27.79 -6.84 5.53
N ALA A 71 28.91 -6.29 5.05
CA ALA A 71 29.06 -5.90 3.65
C ALA A 71 28.91 -7.11 2.70
N SER A 72 29.48 -8.26 3.06
CA SER A 72 29.37 -9.48 2.24
C SER A 72 27.95 -10.06 2.13
N VAL A 73 27.00 -9.62 2.98
CA VAL A 73 25.57 -9.99 2.87
C VAL A 73 24.88 -9.28 1.70
N ILE A 74 25.39 -8.12 1.26
CA ILE A 74 24.71 -7.27 0.29
C ILE A 74 24.62 -7.94 -1.10
N PRO A 75 25.69 -8.53 -1.68
CA PRO A 75 25.60 -9.19 -2.98
C PRO A 75 24.61 -10.36 -3.03
N PRO A 76 24.60 -11.35 -2.11
CA PRO A 76 23.61 -12.43 -2.15
C PRO A 76 22.18 -11.90 -1.93
N LEU A 77 22.00 -10.87 -1.12
CA LEU A 77 20.70 -10.22 -0.96
C LEU A 77 20.24 -9.53 -2.26
N LEU A 78 21.15 -8.88 -2.99
CA LEU A 78 20.85 -8.28 -4.29
C LEU A 78 20.46 -9.35 -5.32
N VAL A 79 21.20 -10.46 -5.37
CA VAL A 79 20.86 -11.59 -6.25
C VAL A 79 19.46 -12.12 -5.94
N LEU A 80 19.12 -12.28 -4.66
CA LEU A 80 17.78 -12.68 -4.24
C LEU A 80 16.71 -11.69 -4.73
N VAL A 81 16.93 -10.39 -4.56
CA VAL A 81 16.02 -9.34 -5.04
C VAL A 81 15.87 -9.40 -6.56
N LEU A 82 16.95 -9.58 -7.32
CA LEU A 82 16.92 -9.73 -8.78
C LEU A 82 16.13 -10.97 -9.21
N VAL A 83 16.31 -12.11 -8.54
CA VAL A 83 15.53 -13.33 -8.78
C VAL A 83 14.04 -13.09 -8.52
N MET A 84 13.71 -12.36 -7.44
CA MET A 84 12.33 -12.01 -7.13
C MET A 84 11.74 -11.04 -8.16
N CYS A 85 12.49 -10.07 -8.65
CA CYS A 85 12.09 -9.19 -9.75
C CYS A 85 11.84 -10.00 -11.03
N GLY A 86 12.73 -10.93 -11.40
CA GLY A 86 12.53 -11.82 -12.53
C GLY A 86 11.30 -12.74 -12.37
N TRP A 87 11.05 -13.21 -11.14
CA TRP A 87 9.82 -13.95 -10.81
C TRP A 87 8.56 -13.12 -10.96
N LEU A 88 8.56 -11.87 -10.46
CA LEU A 88 7.44 -10.93 -10.62
C LEU A 88 7.22 -10.57 -12.09
N ALA A 89 8.27 -10.29 -12.85
CA ALA A 89 8.19 -9.99 -14.28
C ALA A 89 7.59 -11.16 -15.07
N ARG A 90 8.08 -12.39 -14.85
CA ARG A 90 7.52 -13.60 -15.47
C ARG A 90 6.06 -13.83 -15.07
N ARG A 91 5.70 -13.52 -13.83
CA ARG A 91 4.32 -13.64 -13.35
C ARG A 91 3.41 -12.62 -14.01
N ALA A 92 3.83 -11.35 -14.06
CA ALA A 92 3.08 -10.32 -14.73
C ALA A 92 2.90 -10.61 -16.21
N TRP A 93 3.93 -11.13 -16.88
CA TRP A 93 3.80 -11.57 -18.26
C TRP A 93 2.74 -12.68 -18.41
N ARG A 94 2.71 -13.67 -17.50
CA ARG A 94 1.68 -14.72 -17.49
C ARG A 94 0.27 -14.16 -17.22
N ILE A 95 0.12 -13.28 -16.25
CA ILE A 95 -1.17 -12.61 -15.96
C ILE A 95 -1.61 -11.78 -17.16
N ALA A 96 -0.73 -10.94 -17.72
CA ALA A 96 -1.02 -10.12 -18.88
C ALA A 96 -1.37 -10.95 -20.12
N ARG A 97 -0.85 -12.19 -20.24
CA ARG A 97 -1.25 -13.11 -21.32
C ARG A 97 -2.66 -13.65 -21.10
N ALA A 98 -3.01 -14.03 -19.87
CA ALA A 98 -4.34 -14.53 -19.53
C ALA A 98 -5.41 -13.43 -19.61
N GLU A 99 -5.07 -12.20 -19.22
CA GLU A 99 -5.97 -11.04 -19.22
C GLU A 99 -6.35 -10.58 -20.64
N ARG A 100 -5.63 -10.96 -21.70
CA ARG A 100 -5.95 -10.51 -23.08
C ARG A 100 -7.35 -10.90 -23.49
N ALA A 101 -7.73 -12.15 -23.24
CA ALA A 101 -9.07 -12.66 -23.54
C ALA A 101 -10.15 -12.03 -22.65
N ALA A 102 -9.80 -11.55 -21.45
CA ALA A 102 -10.73 -10.81 -20.60
C ALA A 102 -10.94 -9.39 -21.13
N VAL A 103 -9.87 -8.72 -21.58
CA VAL A 103 -9.95 -7.40 -22.22
C VAL A 103 -10.78 -7.50 -23.51
N GLU A 104 -10.54 -8.47 -24.37
CA GLU A 104 -11.30 -8.65 -25.62
C GLU A 104 -12.81 -8.85 -25.37
N ARG A 105 -13.18 -9.61 -24.34
CA ARG A 105 -14.60 -9.78 -23.94
C ARG A 105 -15.23 -8.52 -23.37
N GLU A 106 -14.45 -7.65 -22.74
CA GLU A 106 -14.94 -6.42 -22.11
C GLU A 106 -15.21 -5.31 -23.14
N TYR A 107 -14.58 -5.39 -24.32
CA TYR A 107 -14.74 -4.45 -25.44
C TYR A 107 -15.11 -5.19 -26.74
N PRO A 108 -16.29 -5.84 -26.80
CA PRO A 108 -16.69 -6.63 -27.95
C PRO A 108 -16.80 -5.74 -29.19
N GLY A 109 -16.20 -6.17 -30.30
CA GLY A 109 -16.23 -5.43 -31.57
C GLY A 109 -15.28 -4.23 -31.67
N GLU A 110 -14.61 -3.83 -30.58
CA GLU A 110 -13.65 -2.71 -30.59
C GLU A 110 -12.18 -3.17 -30.62
N THR A 111 -11.89 -4.44 -30.29
CA THR A 111 -10.53 -4.96 -30.12
C THR A 111 -9.87 -5.37 -31.44
N GLY A 112 -9.47 -4.38 -32.26
CA GLY A 112 -8.73 -4.58 -33.53
C GLY A 112 -7.22 -4.34 -33.44
N ASP A 113 -6.72 -3.77 -32.34
CA ASP A 113 -5.29 -3.42 -32.14
C ASP A 113 -4.64 -4.33 -31.08
N PRO A 114 -3.84 -5.33 -31.46
CA PRO A 114 -3.18 -6.23 -30.50
C PRO A 114 -2.21 -5.51 -29.55
N GLY A 115 -1.62 -4.39 -29.97
CA GLY A 115 -0.70 -3.60 -29.15
C GLY A 115 -1.40 -2.96 -27.96
N ARG A 116 -2.62 -2.44 -28.19
CA ARG A 116 -3.44 -1.84 -27.15
C ARG A 116 -4.01 -2.86 -26.16
N THR A 117 -4.50 -4.02 -26.63
CA THR A 117 -4.90 -5.12 -25.75
C THR A 117 -3.74 -5.52 -24.85
N ARG A 118 -2.53 -5.68 -25.42
CA ARG A 118 -1.33 -6.00 -24.65
C ARG A 118 -1.02 -4.92 -23.60
N ARG A 119 -1.18 -3.64 -23.93
CA ARG A 119 -0.94 -2.53 -23.00
C ARG A 119 -1.92 -2.55 -21.82
N ILE A 120 -3.23 -2.67 -22.10
CA ILE A 120 -4.27 -2.72 -21.06
C ILE A 120 -4.04 -3.94 -20.14
N ALA A 121 -3.84 -5.12 -20.72
CA ALA A 121 -3.57 -6.34 -19.98
C ALA A 121 -2.29 -6.25 -19.14
N SER A 122 -1.25 -5.57 -19.65
CA SER A 122 0.00 -5.34 -18.89
C SER A 122 -0.22 -4.40 -17.70
N VAL A 123 -1.03 -3.34 -17.85
CA VAL A 123 -1.35 -2.44 -16.73
C VAL A 123 -2.15 -3.19 -15.65
N ARG A 124 -3.16 -3.98 -16.02
CA ARG A 124 -3.90 -4.84 -15.07
C ARG A 124 -2.98 -5.83 -14.35
N ALA A 125 -2.06 -6.45 -15.09
CA ALA A 125 -1.09 -7.38 -14.51
C ALA A 125 -0.12 -6.69 -13.54
N MET A 126 0.37 -5.49 -13.88
CA MET A 126 1.21 -4.68 -12.99
C MET A 126 0.44 -4.27 -11.72
N ALA A 127 -0.80 -3.80 -11.87
CA ALA A 127 -1.65 -3.46 -10.75
C ALA A 127 -1.86 -4.64 -9.81
N ALA A 128 -2.08 -5.85 -10.32
CA ALA A 128 -2.22 -7.07 -9.52
C ALA A 128 -0.94 -7.48 -8.76
N LEU A 129 0.25 -7.01 -9.17
CA LEU A 129 1.50 -7.33 -8.47
C LEU A 129 1.58 -6.70 -7.08
N THR A 130 0.90 -5.57 -6.81
CA THR A 130 0.89 -4.92 -5.48
C THR A 130 0.48 -5.90 -4.38
N ASP A 131 -0.39 -6.85 -4.69
CA ASP A 131 -0.87 -7.85 -3.72
C ASP A 131 0.26 -8.75 -3.20
N ARG A 132 1.40 -8.77 -3.90
CA ARG A 132 2.60 -9.56 -3.57
C ARG A 132 3.62 -8.82 -2.72
N GLY A 133 3.44 -7.52 -2.49
CA GLY A 133 4.31 -6.71 -1.64
C GLY A 133 4.66 -7.39 -0.31
N PRO A 134 3.67 -7.87 0.48
CA PRO A 134 3.97 -8.55 1.75
C PRO A 134 4.79 -9.83 1.60
N ARG A 135 4.63 -10.59 0.52
CA ARG A 135 5.45 -11.79 0.27
C ARG A 135 6.87 -11.42 -0.09
N VAL A 136 7.06 -10.35 -0.86
CA VAL A 136 8.38 -9.84 -1.20
C VAL A 136 9.10 -9.39 0.07
N LEU A 137 8.43 -8.56 0.87
CA LEU A 137 8.97 -8.10 2.15
C LEU A 137 9.31 -9.26 3.07
N ALA A 138 8.45 -10.30 3.14
CA ALA A 138 8.69 -11.48 3.97
C ALA A 138 9.98 -12.21 3.58
N VAL A 139 10.17 -12.49 2.29
CA VAL A 139 11.35 -13.22 1.81
C VAL A 139 12.61 -12.39 2.01
N THR A 140 12.58 -11.10 1.66
CA THR A 140 13.71 -10.20 1.87
C THR A 140 14.05 -10.08 3.35
N SER A 141 13.06 -9.90 4.22
CA SER A 141 13.27 -9.82 5.67
C SER A 141 13.82 -11.14 6.25
N ALA A 142 13.26 -12.30 5.88
CA ALA A 142 13.79 -13.57 6.35
C ALA A 142 15.24 -13.79 5.89
N ALA A 143 15.55 -13.49 4.63
CA ALA A 143 16.91 -13.63 4.10
C ALA A 143 17.89 -12.67 4.77
N THR A 144 17.53 -11.38 4.93
CA THR A 144 18.37 -10.40 5.63
C THR A 144 18.63 -10.82 7.08
N LEU A 145 17.64 -11.38 7.77
CA LEU A 145 17.82 -11.86 9.14
C LEU A 145 18.78 -13.05 9.19
N LEU A 146 18.60 -14.05 8.32
CA LEU A 146 19.42 -15.26 8.28
C LEU A 146 20.87 -14.94 7.88
N LEU A 147 21.06 -14.15 6.82
CA LEU A 147 22.38 -13.74 6.36
C LEU A 147 23.07 -12.84 7.38
N GLY A 148 22.34 -11.92 8.01
CA GLY A 148 22.86 -11.06 9.08
C GLY A 148 23.27 -11.85 10.34
N ALA A 149 22.50 -12.87 10.71
CA ALA A 149 22.86 -13.78 11.80
C ALA A 149 24.11 -14.60 11.45
N GLY A 150 24.20 -15.10 10.21
CA GLY A 150 25.39 -15.79 9.71
C GLY A 150 26.63 -14.89 9.72
N ALA A 151 26.49 -13.64 9.29
CA ALA A 151 27.55 -12.63 9.35
C ALA A 151 28.03 -12.36 10.78
N LEU A 152 27.09 -12.25 11.74
CA LEU A 152 27.42 -12.07 13.14
C LEU A 152 28.16 -13.28 13.72
N VAL A 153 27.66 -14.49 13.48
CA VAL A 153 28.31 -15.73 13.94
C VAL A 153 29.69 -15.89 13.30
N GLY A 154 29.82 -15.63 12.00
CA GLY A 154 31.10 -15.68 11.28
C GLY A 154 32.13 -14.72 11.84
N ALA A 155 31.73 -13.47 12.13
CA ALA A 155 32.59 -12.48 12.74
C ALA A 155 33.04 -12.88 14.15
N LEU A 156 32.12 -13.34 15.00
CA LEU A 156 32.41 -13.69 16.40
C LEU A 156 33.23 -14.97 16.56
N THR A 157 33.11 -15.92 15.63
CA THR A 157 33.77 -17.24 15.74
C THR A 157 35.14 -17.28 15.08
N THR A 158 35.36 -16.49 14.03
CA THR A 158 36.60 -16.56 13.25
C THR A 158 37.58 -15.42 13.57
N ASP A 159 37.07 -14.28 14.06
CA ASP A 159 37.81 -13.02 14.21
C ASP A 159 38.58 -12.60 12.93
N LYS A 160 38.08 -13.07 11.78
CA LYS A 160 38.70 -12.92 10.45
C LYS A 160 37.68 -12.39 9.47
N THR A 161 38.15 -11.74 8.41
CA THR A 161 37.28 -11.32 7.30
C THR A 161 36.68 -12.55 6.58
N PRO A 162 35.53 -12.42 5.89
CA PRO A 162 34.93 -13.53 5.12
C PRO A 162 35.93 -14.25 4.20
N GLY A 163 36.77 -13.49 3.48
CA GLY A 163 37.79 -14.07 2.60
C GLY A 163 38.82 -14.90 3.38
N ASP A 164 39.35 -14.34 4.46
CA ASP A 164 40.38 -14.99 5.30
C ASP A 164 39.84 -16.21 6.04
N ALA A 165 38.60 -16.13 6.54
CA ALA A 165 37.91 -17.24 7.18
C ALA A 165 37.69 -18.42 6.21
N ALA A 166 37.57 -18.15 4.91
CA ALA A 166 37.32 -19.15 3.89
C ALA A 166 38.59 -19.70 3.21
N GLN A 167 39.79 -19.21 3.54
CA GLN A 167 41.05 -19.62 2.88
C GLN A 167 41.31 -21.15 2.92
N GLY A 168 40.90 -21.83 3.99
CA GLY A 168 41.06 -23.29 4.13
C GLY A 168 39.91 -24.12 3.55
N SER A 169 38.96 -23.48 2.85
CA SER A 169 37.78 -24.14 2.28
C SER A 169 37.93 -24.43 0.79
N TRP A 170 36.91 -25.01 0.16
CA TRP A 170 36.87 -25.23 -1.28
C TRP A 170 37.08 -23.92 -2.06
N ALA A 171 37.84 -23.95 -3.15
CA ALA A 171 38.19 -22.76 -3.94
C ALA A 171 36.98 -21.91 -4.36
N VAL A 172 35.83 -22.55 -4.63
CA VAL A 172 34.58 -21.85 -4.96
C VAL A 172 34.03 -21.07 -3.76
N VAL A 173 34.12 -21.62 -2.56
CA VAL A 173 33.64 -20.98 -1.32
C VAL A 173 34.54 -19.79 -0.96
N HIS A 174 35.85 -19.99 -1.04
CA HIS A 174 36.81 -18.91 -0.83
C HIS A 174 36.62 -17.76 -1.83
N GLY A 175 36.56 -18.07 -3.13
CA GLY A 175 36.36 -17.05 -4.16
C GLY A 175 35.01 -16.33 -4.05
N ALA A 176 33.94 -17.04 -3.65
CA ALA A 176 32.64 -16.43 -3.40
C ALA A 176 32.67 -15.48 -2.18
N ALA A 177 33.35 -15.87 -1.10
CA ALA A 177 33.47 -15.05 0.10
C ALA A 177 34.28 -13.77 -0.16
N GLU A 178 35.41 -13.90 -0.86
CA GLU A 178 36.26 -12.76 -1.27
C GLU A 178 35.50 -11.81 -2.21
N THR A 179 34.83 -12.36 -3.23
CA THR A 179 34.02 -11.57 -4.18
C THR A 179 32.88 -10.85 -3.45
N ALA A 180 32.18 -11.54 -2.55
CA ALA A 180 31.06 -10.95 -1.81
C ALA A 180 31.52 -9.82 -0.89
N GLN A 181 32.65 -10.00 -0.20
CA GLN A 181 33.28 -8.97 0.61
C GLN A 181 33.66 -7.74 -0.22
N ALA A 182 34.40 -7.93 -1.31
CA ALA A 182 34.86 -6.84 -2.17
C ALA A 182 33.68 -6.08 -2.79
N LEU A 183 32.76 -6.80 -3.44
CA LEU A 183 31.59 -6.20 -4.08
C LEU A 183 30.67 -5.52 -3.06
N GLY A 184 30.47 -6.15 -1.90
CA GLY A 184 29.69 -5.59 -0.80
C GLY A 184 30.19 -4.22 -0.35
N SER A 185 31.50 -4.08 -0.16
CA SER A 185 32.14 -2.80 0.21
C SER A 185 31.89 -1.70 -0.83
N TRP A 186 32.07 -2.02 -2.12
CA TRP A 186 31.76 -1.08 -3.21
C TRP A 186 30.29 -0.68 -3.26
N MET A 187 29.39 -1.64 -3.03
CA MET A 187 27.94 -1.42 -3.04
C MET A 187 27.47 -0.52 -1.90
N ILE A 188 28.11 -0.56 -0.73
CA ILE A 188 27.84 0.39 0.36
C ILE A 188 28.13 1.83 -0.09
N GLY A 189 29.31 2.04 -0.69
CA GLY A 189 29.70 3.36 -1.22
C GLY A 189 28.77 3.86 -2.31
N LEU A 190 28.44 3.00 -3.28
CA LEU A 190 27.48 3.33 -4.34
C LEU A 190 26.09 3.61 -3.76
N GLY A 191 25.64 2.79 -2.81
CA GLY A 191 24.36 2.95 -2.13
C GLY A 191 24.25 4.30 -1.40
N PHE A 192 25.33 4.74 -0.76
CA PHE A 192 25.38 6.07 -0.13
C PHE A 192 25.28 7.21 -1.16
N ILE A 193 26.01 7.13 -2.28
CA ILE A 193 25.92 8.12 -3.36
C ILE A 193 24.49 8.17 -3.93
N LEU A 194 23.89 7.00 -4.17
CA LEU A 194 22.51 6.90 -4.62
C LEU A 194 21.54 7.50 -3.59
N PHE A 195 21.74 7.24 -2.31
CA PHE A 195 20.92 7.81 -1.24
C PHE A 195 20.97 9.34 -1.23
N VAL A 196 22.18 9.94 -1.26
CA VAL A 196 22.36 11.40 -1.27
C VAL A 196 21.80 12.02 -2.55
N THR A 197 22.08 11.42 -3.71
CA THR A 197 21.59 11.94 -5.01
C THR A 197 20.06 11.88 -5.09
N TRP A 198 19.45 10.78 -4.64
CA TRP A 198 17.99 10.66 -4.56
C TRP A 198 17.39 11.59 -3.51
N GLY A 199 18.01 11.78 -2.35
CA GLY A 199 17.57 12.76 -1.35
C GLY A 199 17.55 14.18 -1.91
N ARG A 200 18.62 14.58 -2.62
CA ARG A 200 18.68 15.87 -3.33
C ARG A 200 17.64 15.97 -4.44
N ARG A 201 17.41 14.88 -5.18
CA ARG A 201 16.41 14.84 -6.24
C ARG A 201 15.00 14.96 -5.68
N ALA A 202 14.68 14.27 -4.60
CA ALA A 202 13.39 14.36 -3.91
C ALA A 202 13.08 15.78 -3.41
N TYR A 203 14.12 16.54 -3.04
CA TYR A 203 13.98 17.93 -2.67
C TYR A 203 13.66 18.84 -3.86
N LYS A 204 14.24 18.56 -5.04
CA LYS A 204 14.15 19.43 -6.23
C LYS A 204 13.02 19.05 -7.21
N ASP A 205 12.70 17.77 -7.37
CA ASP A 205 11.75 17.26 -8.36
C ASP A 205 10.37 16.97 -7.75
N ALA A 206 9.34 17.64 -8.26
CA ALA A 206 7.96 17.42 -7.84
C ALA A 206 7.44 16.00 -8.16
N SER A 207 7.91 15.38 -9.24
CA SER A 207 7.52 14.01 -9.63
C SER A 207 8.17 12.95 -8.72
N ALA A 208 9.45 13.10 -8.40
CA ALA A 208 10.16 12.23 -7.46
C ALA A 208 9.55 12.34 -6.04
N ARG A 209 9.19 13.55 -5.61
CA ARG A 209 8.49 13.78 -4.34
C ARG A 209 7.12 13.10 -4.29
N ARG A 210 6.37 13.05 -5.40
CA ARG A 210 5.06 12.40 -5.47
C ARG A 210 5.15 10.89 -5.22
N THR A 211 6.18 10.21 -5.72
CA THR A 211 6.37 8.76 -5.50
C THR A 211 6.77 8.45 -4.06
N ILE A 212 7.67 9.25 -3.47
CA ILE A 212 8.06 9.13 -2.05
C ILE A 212 6.88 9.49 -1.12
N GLY A 213 6.04 10.43 -1.56
CA GLY A 213 4.87 10.92 -0.85
C GLY A 213 3.89 9.82 -0.44
N ILE A 214 3.72 8.75 -1.23
CA ILE A 214 2.80 7.66 -0.88
C ILE A 214 3.25 6.92 0.39
N LEU A 215 4.53 6.59 0.50
CA LEU A 215 5.07 5.94 1.71
C LEU A 215 5.02 6.91 2.90
N TRP A 216 5.30 8.18 2.64
CA TRP A 216 5.23 9.23 3.65
C TRP A 216 3.81 9.47 4.15
N ASP A 217 2.80 9.42 3.27
CA ASP A 217 1.38 9.60 3.61
C ASP A 217 0.89 8.49 4.54
N VAL A 218 1.35 7.25 4.33
CA VAL A 218 1.07 6.13 5.24
C VAL A 218 1.75 6.35 6.59
N GLY A 219 3.02 6.78 6.59
CA GLY A 219 3.76 7.07 7.83
C GLY A 219 3.20 8.24 8.64
N THR A 220 2.83 9.33 7.97
CA THR A 220 2.26 10.55 8.57
C THR A 220 0.77 10.47 8.86
N PHE A 221 0.10 9.38 8.48
CA PHE A 221 -1.28 9.16 8.89
C PHE A 221 -1.40 8.79 10.38
N TRP A 222 -0.40 8.11 10.95
CA TRP A 222 -0.45 7.64 12.32
C TRP A 222 0.00 8.73 13.31
N PRO A 223 -0.66 8.87 14.47
CA PRO A 223 -0.32 9.89 15.45
C PRO A 223 1.07 9.65 16.05
N ARG A 224 1.72 10.71 16.55
CA ARG A 224 3.06 10.60 17.17
C ARG A 224 3.08 9.68 18.40
N ALA A 225 1.93 9.48 19.05
CA ALA A 225 1.77 8.49 20.11
C ALA A 225 2.14 7.07 19.68
N ALA A 226 2.05 6.75 18.39
CA ALA A 226 2.41 5.43 17.86
C ALA A 226 3.93 5.27 17.64
N HIS A 227 4.69 6.36 17.47
CA HIS A 227 6.15 6.32 17.33
C HIS A 227 6.79 7.70 17.63
N PRO A 228 7.74 7.82 18.58
CA PRO A 228 8.28 9.12 19.03
C PRO A 228 9.05 9.88 17.94
N PHE A 229 9.57 9.18 16.92
CA PHE A 229 10.21 9.80 15.75
C PHE A 229 9.28 9.85 14.53
N ALA A 230 7.98 9.59 14.68
CA ALA A 230 7.05 9.77 13.57
C ALA A 230 7.04 11.25 13.16
N PRO A 231 7.06 11.54 11.85
CA PRO A 231 6.85 12.89 11.36
C PRO A 231 5.50 13.47 11.83
N PRO A 232 5.32 14.81 11.82
CA PRO A 232 4.05 15.43 12.14
C PRO A 232 2.89 14.78 11.40
N CYS A 233 1.87 14.37 12.15
CA CYS A 233 0.73 13.64 11.61
C CYS A 233 -0.31 14.63 11.08
N TYR A 234 -0.63 14.56 9.77
CA TYR A 234 -1.67 15.44 9.23
C TYR A 234 -3.08 14.98 9.66
N ALA A 235 -3.25 13.70 10.01
CA ALA A 235 -4.54 13.16 10.46
C ALA A 235 -4.95 13.70 11.85
N GLU A 236 -3.99 14.05 12.72
CA GLU A 236 -4.23 14.74 14.01
C GLU A 236 -4.99 16.07 13.82
N ARG A 237 -4.90 16.67 12.64
CA ARG A 237 -5.69 17.85 12.26
C ARG A 237 -6.87 17.51 11.35
N ALA A 238 -6.62 16.77 10.27
CA ALA A 238 -7.61 16.55 9.22
C ALA A 238 -8.83 15.74 9.72
N VAL A 239 -8.63 14.75 10.58
CA VAL A 239 -9.73 13.90 11.06
C VAL A 239 -10.63 14.64 12.05
N PRO A 240 -10.12 15.34 13.08
CA PRO A 240 -10.95 16.17 13.95
C PRO A 240 -11.68 17.28 13.21
N ASP A 241 -11.01 18.01 12.29
CA ASP A 241 -11.63 19.09 11.51
C ASP A 241 -12.79 18.57 10.66
N LEU A 242 -12.60 17.43 9.98
CA LEU A 242 -13.63 16.78 9.18
C LEU A 242 -14.81 16.30 10.04
N THR A 243 -14.52 15.68 11.18
CA THR A 243 -15.52 15.21 12.15
C THR A 243 -16.34 16.38 12.69
N TRP A 244 -15.67 17.46 13.10
CA TRP A 244 -16.30 18.68 13.59
C TRP A 244 -17.20 19.32 12.55
N ARG A 245 -16.74 19.41 11.30
CA ARG A 245 -17.53 19.96 10.20
C ARG A 245 -18.79 19.13 9.94
N ILE A 246 -18.67 17.81 9.89
CA ILE A 246 -19.81 16.90 9.70
C ILE A 246 -20.80 17.04 10.86
N ALA A 247 -20.31 16.96 12.10
CA ALA A 247 -21.16 17.02 13.29
C ALA A 247 -21.87 18.38 13.42
N THR A 248 -21.16 19.48 13.20
CA THR A 248 -21.74 20.83 13.29
C THR A 248 -22.76 21.08 12.19
N TRP A 249 -22.45 20.70 10.94
CA TRP A 249 -23.39 20.86 9.83
C TRP A 249 -24.65 20.01 10.01
N THR A 250 -24.50 18.75 10.43
CA THR A 250 -25.66 17.86 10.68
C THR A 250 -26.51 18.32 11.85
N ARG A 251 -25.91 18.86 12.92
CA ARG A 251 -26.67 19.47 14.04
C ARG A 251 -27.43 20.72 13.59
N ALA A 252 -26.79 21.61 12.84
CA ALA A 252 -27.39 22.88 12.42
C ALA A 252 -28.51 22.69 11.39
N THR A 253 -28.39 21.71 10.50
CA THR A 253 -29.33 21.54 9.37
C THR A 253 -30.30 20.37 9.55
N GLY A 254 -30.02 19.44 10.47
CA GLY A 254 -30.69 18.13 10.49
C GLY A 254 -30.40 17.29 9.24
N GLY A 255 -29.50 17.74 8.35
CA GLY A 255 -29.26 17.17 7.05
C GLY A 255 -28.54 15.82 7.07
N ARG A 256 -28.45 15.22 5.89
CA ARG A 256 -27.71 14.00 5.60
C ARG A 256 -26.74 14.28 4.46
N LEU A 257 -25.57 13.64 4.46
CA LEU A 257 -24.51 13.96 3.50
C LEU A 257 -23.81 12.72 2.95
N VAL A 258 -23.20 12.89 1.78
CA VAL A 258 -22.27 11.91 1.21
C VAL A 258 -20.84 12.39 1.48
N LEU A 259 -20.05 11.59 2.17
CA LEU A 259 -18.62 11.80 2.36
C LEU A 259 -17.85 11.03 1.28
N SER A 260 -17.21 11.79 0.40
CA SER A 260 -16.50 11.29 -0.77
C SER A 260 -14.99 11.26 -0.51
N GLY A 261 -14.34 10.10 -0.64
CA GLY A 261 -12.92 9.91 -0.35
C GLY A 261 -12.17 9.16 -1.46
N HIS A 262 -11.25 9.86 -2.13
CA HIS A 262 -10.29 9.25 -3.09
C HIS A 262 -9.03 8.80 -2.35
N SER A 263 -8.50 7.62 -2.66
CA SER A 263 -7.16 7.22 -2.20
C SER A 263 -7.00 7.41 -0.69
N GLN A 264 -6.01 8.16 -0.22
CA GLN A 264 -5.82 8.50 1.20
C GLN A 264 -7.02 9.24 1.83
N GLY A 265 -7.77 10.01 1.04
CA GLY A 265 -9.02 10.63 1.48
C GLY A 265 -10.08 9.62 1.90
N SER A 266 -10.06 8.39 1.38
CA SER A 266 -10.94 7.31 1.86
C SER A 266 -10.57 6.84 3.27
N VAL A 267 -9.28 6.87 3.63
CA VAL A 267 -8.79 6.52 4.96
C VAL A 267 -9.20 7.60 5.97
N LEU A 268 -9.04 8.87 5.60
CA LEU A 268 -9.54 10.00 6.38
C LEU A 268 -11.07 9.96 6.54
N ALA A 269 -11.80 9.60 5.49
CA ALA A 269 -13.26 9.49 5.54
C ALA A 269 -13.71 8.39 6.51
N ALA A 270 -13.09 7.22 6.47
CA ALA A 270 -13.35 6.12 7.42
C ALA A 270 -13.01 6.54 8.86
N ALA A 271 -11.82 7.11 9.07
CA ALA A 271 -11.37 7.60 10.37
C ALA A 271 -12.32 8.65 10.97
N ALA A 272 -12.77 9.61 10.17
CA ALA A 272 -13.73 10.62 10.62
C ALA A 272 -15.10 10.00 10.93
N ALA A 273 -15.57 9.06 10.09
CA ALA A 273 -16.84 8.39 10.32
C ALA A 273 -16.87 7.62 11.66
N TRP A 274 -15.78 6.94 12.02
CA TRP A 274 -15.64 6.28 13.33
C TRP A 274 -15.61 7.24 14.52
N GLN A 275 -15.24 8.51 14.33
CA GLN A 275 -15.25 9.51 15.41
C GLN A 275 -16.61 10.22 15.57
N LEU A 276 -17.54 10.04 14.62
CA LEU A 276 -18.90 10.59 14.75
C LEU A 276 -19.71 9.82 15.80
N THR A 277 -20.66 10.51 16.45
CA THR A 277 -21.66 9.84 17.29
C THR A 277 -22.51 8.88 16.46
N PRO A 278 -23.09 7.80 17.04
CA PRO A 278 -23.94 6.86 16.30
C PRO A 278 -25.11 7.55 15.58
N ALA A 279 -25.70 8.59 16.19
CA ALA A 279 -26.79 9.35 15.60
C ALA A 279 -26.36 10.16 14.36
N THR A 280 -25.17 10.76 14.39
CA THR A 280 -24.61 11.49 13.25
C THR A 280 -24.10 10.53 12.17
N ARG A 281 -23.45 9.43 12.56
CA ARG A 281 -22.89 8.43 11.65
C ARG A 281 -23.96 7.81 10.73
N ARG A 282 -25.15 7.53 11.27
CA ARG A 282 -26.34 7.07 10.50
C ARG A 282 -26.91 8.10 9.52
N ARG A 283 -26.39 9.33 9.49
CA ARG A 283 -26.76 10.39 8.52
C ARG A 283 -25.73 10.56 7.42
N VAL A 284 -24.65 9.79 7.46
CA VAL A 284 -23.54 9.86 6.51
C VAL A 284 -23.60 8.66 5.57
N ALA A 285 -23.54 8.92 4.27
CA ALA A 285 -23.20 7.92 3.27
C ALA A 285 -21.73 8.02 2.90
N LEU A 286 -21.06 6.90 2.67
CA LEU A 286 -19.66 6.86 2.22
C LEU A 286 -19.58 6.57 0.72
N LEU A 287 -18.76 7.35 0.01
CA LEU A 287 -18.35 7.08 -1.36
C LEU A 287 -16.82 7.01 -1.42
N THR A 288 -16.26 5.81 -1.41
CA THR A 288 -14.82 5.59 -1.48
C THR A 288 -14.41 5.18 -2.88
N TYR A 289 -13.23 5.60 -3.34
CA TYR A 289 -12.76 5.22 -4.68
C TYR A 289 -11.25 5.29 -4.80
N GLY A 290 -10.69 4.39 -5.61
CA GLY A 290 -9.24 4.15 -5.60
C GLY A 290 -8.72 3.86 -4.19
N SER A 291 -9.53 3.20 -3.35
CA SER A 291 -9.30 3.19 -1.90
C SER A 291 -8.27 2.13 -1.47
N PRO A 292 -7.22 2.51 -0.71
CA PRO A 292 -6.25 1.58 -0.13
C PRO A 292 -6.73 0.93 1.18
N LEU A 293 -7.98 1.17 1.61
CA LEU A 293 -8.50 0.72 2.92
C LEU A 293 -8.31 -0.78 3.13
N GLU A 294 -8.85 -1.64 2.26
CA GLU A 294 -8.63 -3.09 2.38
C GLU A 294 -7.22 -3.48 1.92
N ARG A 295 -6.84 -3.02 0.72
CA ARG A 295 -5.69 -3.55 -0.02
C ARG A 295 -4.34 -3.23 0.62
N LEU A 296 -4.27 -2.15 1.40
CA LEU A 296 -3.09 -1.72 2.13
C LEU A 296 -3.40 -1.64 3.64
N TYR A 297 -4.27 -0.73 4.08
CA TYR A 297 -4.43 -0.48 5.51
C TYR A 297 -4.95 -1.70 6.28
N GLY A 298 -5.93 -2.42 5.75
CA GLY A 298 -6.52 -3.58 6.39
C GLY A 298 -5.56 -4.76 6.48
N ARG A 299 -4.58 -4.85 5.57
CA ARG A 299 -3.56 -5.89 5.64
C ARG A 299 -2.45 -5.53 6.61
N TRP A 300 -1.99 -4.28 6.62
CA TRP A 300 -0.83 -3.88 7.42
C TRP A 300 -1.20 -3.41 8.83
N PHE A 301 -2.45 -2.98 9.03
CA PHE A 301 -3.01 -2.48 10.29
C PHE A 301 -4.41 -3.09 10.54
N PRO A 302 -4.54 -4.42 10.59
CA PRO A 302 -5.83 -5.11 10.64
C PRO A 302 -6.66 -4.75 11.88
N ALA A 303 -6.02 -4.39 13.01
CA ALA A 303 -6.73 -3.94 14.20
C ALA A 303 -7.57 -2.65 13.99
N HIS A 304 -7.20 -1.82 13.02
CA HIS A 304 -7.87 -0.55 12.75
C HIS A 304 -8.69 -0.57 11.45
N PHE A 305 -8.21 -1.30 10.44
CA PHE A 305 -8.79 -1.30 9.09
C PHE A 305 -9.09 -2.71 8.56
N GLY A 306 -9.06 -3.72 9.43
CA GLY A 306 -9.34 -5.11 9.06
C GLY A 306 -10.83 -5.34 8.72
N PRO A 307 -11.17 -6.57 8.31
CA PRO A 307 -12.53 -6.93 7.88
C PRO A 307 -13.61 -6.58 8.91
N ASP A 308 -13.33 -6.77 10.20
CA ASP A 308 -14.29 -6.51 11.27
C ASP A 308 -14.53 -5.01 11.48
N ALA A 309 -13.47 -4.21 11.48
CA ALA A 309 -13.56 -2.76 11.62
C ALA A 309 -14.32 -2.13 10.44
N LEU A 310 -13.98 -2.55 9.21
CA LEU A 310 -14.67 -2.08 8.00
C LEU A 310 -16.12 -2.62 7.92
N GLY A 311 -16.35 -3.85 8.37
CA GLY A 311 -17.69 -4.42 8.48
C GLY A 311 -18.57 -3.67 9.49
N SER A 312 -18.00 -3.25 10.63
CA SER A 312 -18.70 -2.40 11.59
C SER A 312 -19.02 -1.05 10.99
N LEU A 313 -18.05 -0.43 10.31
CA LEU A 313 -18.26 0.85 9.63
C LEU A 313 -19.44 0.76 8.65
N HIS A 314 -19.48 -0.29 7.82
CA HIS A 314 -20.56 -0.50 6.86
C HIS A 314 -21.95 -0.56 7.53
N ARG A 315 -22.08 -1.26 8.66
CA ARG A 315 -23.35 -1.39 9.39
C ARG A 315 -23.80 -0.10 10.09
N GLU A 316 -22.86 0.78 10.40
CA GLU A 316 -23.14 1.96 11.23
C GLU A 316 -23.33 3.26 10.42
N VAL A 317 -22.80 3.32 9.19
CA VAL A 317 -23.10 4.39 8.24
C VAL A 317 -24.43 4.12 7.52
N ALA A 318 -25.04 5.16 6.95
CA ALA A 318 -26.33 5.01 6.27
C ALA A 318 -26.26 4.10 5.04
N CYS A 319 -25.20 4.27 4.26
CA CYS A 319 -24.88 3.44 3.10
C CYS A 319 -23.43 3.69 2.68
N TRP A 320 -22.82 2.71 2.03
CA TRP A 320 -21.44 2.82 1.56
C TRP A 320 -21.34 2.23 0.15
N ARG A 321 -20.66 2.95 -0.74
CA ARG A 321 -20.23 2.45 -2.04
C ARG A 321 -18.73 2.68 -2.26
N ASN A 322 -18.07 1.68 -2.81
CA ASN A 322 -16.67 1.70 -3.20
C ASN A 322 -16.52 1.51 -4.72
N LEU A 323 -15.72 2.36 -5.35
CA LEU A 323 -15.42 2.30 -6.79
C LEU A 323 -13.94 1.99 -7.01
N TYR A 324 -13.64 1.01 -7.85
CA TYR A 324 -12.26 0.60 -8.13
C TYR A 324 -12.09 0.16 -9.58
N ARG A 325 -10.85 0.15 -10.07
CA ARG A 325 -10.46 -0.35 -11.39
C ARG A 325 -9.46 -1.48 -11.26
N SER A 326 -9.51 -2.44 -12.18
CA SER A 326 -8.52 -3.53 -12.25
C SER A 326 -7.11 -3.06 -12.62
N THR A 327 -7.00 -1.85 -13.16
CA THR A 327 -5.76 -1.16 -13.53
C THR A 327 -5.17 -0.31 -12.39
N ASP A 328 -5.89 -0.14 -11.29
CA ASP A 328 -5.43 0.65 -10.15
C ASP A 328 -4.46 -0.18 -9.27
N PRO A 329 -3.18 0.23 -9.12
CA PRO A 329 -2.22 -0.51 -8.31
C PRO A 329 -2.38 -0.29 -6.81
N ILE A 330 -3.15 0.72 -6.38
CA ILE A 330 -3.30 1.14 -4.98
C ILE A 330 -4.70 0.78 -4.48
N GLY A 331 -5.72 1.20 -5.23
CA GLY A 331 -7.12 0.96 -4.92
C GLY A 331 -7.54 -0.48 -5.15
N GLY A 332 -8.60 -0.91 -4.48
CA GLY A 332 -9.20 -2.22 -4.68
C GLY A 332 -10.59 -2.36 -4.05
N PRO A 333 -11.21 -3.54 -4.19
CA PRO A 333 -12.45 -3.86 -3.49
C PRO A 333 -12.23 -3.93 -1.98
N MET A 334 -13.27 -3.60 -1.19
CA MET A 334 -13.29 -3.72 0.27
C MET A 334 -13.39 -5.17 0.74
N ARG A 335 -13.92 -6.07 -0.10
CA ARG A 335 -14.00 -7.52 0.16
C ARG A 335 -14.61 -7.87 1.52
N LEU A 336 -15.63 -7.12 1.94
CA LEU A 336 -16.32 -7.40 3.20
C LEU A 336 -16.98 -8.79 3.14
N PRO A 337 -16.98 -9.55 4.25
CA PRO A 337 -17.56 -10.88 4.28
C PRO A 337 -19.10 -10.84 4.20
N GLY A 338 -19.70 -11.94 3.73
CA GLY A 338 -21.15 -12.11 3.63
C GLY A 338 -21.82 -11.16 2.63
N ASP A 339 -23.09 -10.86 2.87
CA ASP A 339 -23.92 -10.04 1.97
C ASP A 339 -23.49 -8.55 1.95
N CYS A 340 -22.67 -8.11 2.91
CA CYS A 340 -22.14 -6.76 2.99
C CYS A 340 -21.17 -6.42 1.83
N GLY A 341 -20.45 -7.42 1.31
CA GLY A 341 -19.44 -7.23 0.26
C GLY A 341 -20.03 -6.70 -1.06
N PRO A 342 -21.00 -7.40 -1.67
CA PRO A 342 -21.67 -6.97 -2.90
C PRO A 342 -22.38 -5.61 -2.80
N ASP A 343 -22.82 -5.23 -1.61
CA ASP A 343 -23.47 -3.95 -1.36
C ASP A 343 -22.47 -2.78 -1.37
N VAL A 344 -21.28 -2.99 -0.80
CA VAL A 344 -20.24 -1.95 -0.76
C VAL A 344 -19.50 -1.85 -2.08
N ASP A 345 -19.03 -2.96 -2.64
CA ASP A 345 -18.19 -2.94 -3.83
C ASP A 345 -19.03 -2.90 -5.12
N ARG A 346 -18.92 -1.81 -5.87
CA ARG A 346 -19.42 -1.79 -7.25
C ARG A 346 -18.57 -2.76 -8.09
N PRO A 347 -19.15 -3.46 -9.11
CA PRO A 347 -18.34 -4.12 -10.13
C PRO A 347 -17.23 -3.20 -10.67
N PRO A 348 -16.06 -3.75 -11.02
CA PRO A 348 -14.92 -2.96 -11.47
C PRO A 348 -15.33 -1.95 -12.54
N LEU A 349 -14.87 -0.70 -12.39
CA LEU A 349 -15.03 0.30 -13.43
C LEU A 349 -14.20 -0.10 -14.65
N LYS A 350 -14.79 0.07 -15.83
CA LYS A 350 -14.15 -0.16 -17.11
C LYS A 350 -13.01 0.86 -17.28
N ASP A 351 -11.80 0.37 -17.56
CA ASP A 351 -10.63 1.21 -17.79
C ASP A 351 -9.71 0.57 -18.84
N PRO A 352 -9.51 1.22 -20.01
CA PRO A 352 -10.00 2.55 -20.42
C PRO A 352 -11.52 2.61 -20.67
N LEU A 353 -12.15 3.80 -20.57
CA LEU A 353 -13.61 3.94 -20.76
C LEU A 353 -14.08 3.47 -22.14
N ALA A 354 -13.29 3.74 -23.18
CA ALA A 354 -13.46 3.22 -24.53
C ALA A 354 -12.17 2.53 -25.00
N TYR A 355 -12.30 1.42 -25.74
CA TYR A 355 -11.13 0.74 -26.27
C TYR A 355 -10.54 1.56 -27.40
N GLY A 356 -11.30 1.79 -28.46
CA GLY A 356 -10.83 2.48 -29.67
C GLY A 356 -11.27 3.94 -29.72
N ARG A 357 -11.39 4.43 -30.96
CA ARG A 357 -12.14 5.65 -31.25
C ARG A 357 -13.61 5.26 -31.39
N THR A 358 -14.49 6.02 -30.78
CA THR A 358 -15.94 5.91 -30.95
C THR A 358 -16.51 7.31 -31.21
N ASP A 359 -17.77 7.43 -31.62
CA ASP A 359 -18.40 8.74 -31.84
C ASP A 359 -18.39 9.60 -30.56
N ALA A 360 -18.57 8.97 -29.40
CA ALA A 360 -18.46 9.62 -28.10
C ALA A 360 -17.01 9.86 -27.64
N HIS A 361 -16.05 9.09 -28.16
CA HIS A 361 -14.63 9.16 -27.82
C HIS A 361 -13.77 9.23 -29.09
N PRO A 362 -13.65 10.43 -29.72
CA PRO A 362 -12.94 10.58 -31.00
C PRO A 362 -11.43 10.31 -30.90
N LEU A 363 -10.90 10.23 -29.68
CA LEU A 363 -9.56 9.76 -29.38
C LEU A 363 -9.63 8.53 -28.48
N PRO A 364 -8.69 7.57 -28.62
CA PRO A 364 -8.67 6.41 -27.75
C PRO A 364 -8.52 6.82 -26.29
N ALA A 365 -9.44 6.39 -25.43
CA ALA A 365 -9.45 6.80 -24.04
C ALA A 365 -8.15 6.39 -23.30
N PRO A 366 -7.60 7.23 -22.42
CA PRO A 366 -6.41 6.87 -21.66
C PRO A 366 -6.70 5.75 -20.66
N ILE A 367 -5.68 4.98 -20.30
CA ILE A 367 -5.73 4.05 -19.16
C ILE A 367 -5.51 4.89 -17.90
N LEU A 368 -6.53 5.07 -17.09
CA LEU A 368 -6.53 6.04 -15.98
C LEU A 368 -5.94 5.46 -14.69
N GLY A 369 -6.06 4.16 -14.45
CA GLY A 369 -5.57 3.52 -13.23
C GLY A 369 -6.11 4.20 -11.97
N HIS A 370 -5.23 4.77 -11.17
CA HIS A 370 -5.56 5.40 -9.88
C HIS A 370 -6.15 6.82 -9.97
N SER A 371 -6.14 7.44 -11.15
CA SER A 371 -6.50 8.86 -11.35
C SER A 371 -7.93 9.04 -11.88
N ASP A 372 -8.50 10.24 -11.80
CA ASP A 372 -9.73 10.62 -12.54
C ASP A 372 -10.93 9.67 -12.36
N TYR A 373 -11.18 9.23 -11.14
CA TYR A 373 -12.40 8.48 -10.81
C TYR A 373 -13.65 9.37 -10.88
N GLN A 374 -13.54 10.65 -10.51
CA GLN A 374 -14.67 11.57 -10.52
C GLN A 374 -15.17 11.91 -11.93
N ALA A 375 -14.32 11.74 -12.95
CA ALA A 375 -14.69 11.93 -14.35
C ALA A 375 -15.45 10.73 -14.93
N ASP A 376 -15.45 9.59 -14.24
CA ASP A 376 -16.17 8.40 -14.67
C ASP A 376 -17.69 8.60 -14.50
N PRO A 377 -18.52 8.32 -15.52
CA PRO A 377 -19.98 8.45 -15.40
C PRO A 377 -20.58 7.67 -14.22
N ALA A 378 -19.99 6.52 -13.88
CA ALA A 378 -20.43 5.70 -12.74
C ALA A 378 -20.26 6.44 -11.40
N PHE A 379 -19.31 7.36 -11.28
CA PHE A 379 -19.15 8.17 -10.07
C PHE A 379 -20.39 9.04 -9.81
N ALA A 380 -20.85 9.76 -10.83
CA ALA A 380 -22.02 10.62 -10.72
C ALA A 380 -23.31 9.81 -10.50
N GLU A 381 -23.41 8.62 -11.11
CA GLU A 381 -24.51 7.68 -10.89
C GLU A 381 -24.57 7.20 -9.44
N GLU A 382 -23.48 6.64 -8.91
CA GLU A 382 -23.45 6.08 -7.55
C GLU A 382 -23.60 7.19 -6.50
N ARG A 383 -23.03 8.38 -6.73
CA ARG A 383 -23.29 9.54 -5.87
C ARG A 383 -24.79 9.89 -5.82
N ARG A 384 -25.49 9.90 -6.96
CA ARG A 384 -26.94 10.16 -6.99
C ARG A 384 -27.73 9.07 -6.27
N ARG A 385 -27.37 7.79 -6.45
CA ARG A 385 -27.99 6.66 -5.74
C ARG A 385 -27.82 6.77 -4.22
N LEU A 386 -26.62 7.12 -3.75
CA LEU A 386 -26.37 7.36 -2.32
C LEU A 386 -27.22 8.52 -1.78
N LEU A 387 -27.27 9.64 -2.50
CA LEU A 387 -28.12 10.78 -2.11
C LEU A 387 -29.60 10.41 -2.06
N ALA A 388 -30.09 9.61 -3.00
CA ALA A 388 -31.47 9.13 -3.01
C ALA A 388 -31.77 8.26 -1.78
N ARG A 389 -30.88 7.31 -1.45
CA ARG A 389 -30.99 6.46 -0.26
C ARG A 389 -30.94 7.23 1.05
N LEU A 390 -30.29 8.39 1.07
CA LEU A 390 -30.25 9.23 2.25
C LEU A 390 -31.57 9.98 2.48
N ARG A 391 -32.41 10.20 1.47
CA ARG A 391 -33.68 10.91 1.65
C ARG A 391 -34.59 10.11 2.60
N PRO A 392 -35.21 10.73 3.61
CA PRO A 392 -36.29 10.07 4.35
C PRO A 392 -37.42 9.71 3.38
N GLU A 393 -37.96 8.50 3.45
CA GLU A 393 -39.29 8.25 2.88
C GLU A 393 -40.26 9.23 3.55
N VAL A 394 -40.82 10.14 2.77
CA VAL A 394 -41.96 10.93 3.21
C VAL A 394 -43.14 9.96 3.22
N PRO A 395 -43.78 9.68 4.37
CA PRO A 395 -45.00 8.89 4.36
C PRO A 395 -46.00 9.58 3.43
N ALA A 396 -46.57 8.83 2.49
CA ALA A 396 -47.61 9.35 1.61
C ALA A 396 -48.69 10.03 2.48
N PRO A 397 -49.21 11.21 2.09
CA PRO A 397 -50.30 11.85 2.82
C PRO A 397 -51.44 10.84 2.98
N ARG A 398 -51.87 10.59 4.22
CA ARG A 398 -53.13 9.87 4.44
C ARG A 398 -54.21 10.69 3.72
N HIS A 399 -54.84 10.09 2.71
CA HIS A 399 -56.07 10.62 2.16
C HIS A 399 -57.07 10.74 3.32
N THR A 400 -57.26 11.96 3.83
CA THR A 400 -58.45 12.31 4.58
C THR A 400 -59.58 12.29 3.57
N GLY A 401 -60.30 11.16 3.51
CA GLY A 401 -61.56 11.09 2.77
C GLY A 401 -62.49 12.18 3.27
N GLU A 402 -62.90 13.07 2.37
CA GLU A 402 -64.01 13.97 2.64
C GLU A 402 -65.30 13.16 2.86
N PRO A 403 -66.17 13.56 3.79
CA PRO A 403 -67.47 12.93 3.98
C PRO A 403 -68.36 13.23 2.76
N GLY A 404 -68.92 12.18 2.15
CA GLY A 404 -69.86 12.29 1.04
C GLY A 404 -71.07 13.16 1.41
N GLY A 405 -71.18 14.31 0.75
CA GLY A 405 -72.34 15.19 0.83
C GLY A 405 -73.36 14.86 -0.26
N GLY A 406 -74.53 14.39 0.18
CA GLY A 406 -75.87 14.77 -0.32
C GLY A 406 -76.24 14.47 -1.78
N ALA A 407 -77.14 13.50 -1.96
CA ALA A 407 -78.01 13.40 -3.14
C ALA A 407 -79.24 14.31 -2.97
N PRO A 408 -79.74 14.99 -4.02
CA PRO A 408 -81.07 15.59 -4.01
C PRO A 408 -82.13 14.62 -4.58
N GLU A 409 -83.35 14.76 -4.06
CA GLU A 409 -84.60 14.10 -4.50
C GLU A 409 -84.98 14.43 -5.95
#